data_AF-A0A3C1LLP5-F1
#
_entry.id   AF-A0A3C1LLP5-F1
#
_cell.length_a   1.000
_cell.length_b   1.000
_cell.length_c   1.000
_cell.angle_alpha   90.00
_cell.angle_beta   90.00
_cell.angle_gamma   90.00
#
_symmetry.space_group_name_H-M   'P 1'
#
loop_
_entity.id
_entity.type
_entity.pdbx_description
1 polymer ?
#
loop_
_entity_poly.entity_id
_entity_poly.type
_entity_poly.pdbx_seq_one_letter_code
_entity_poly.pdbx_strand_id
1 'polypeptide(L)'
;LLKHVLILGKGDVAIGAVEAFRQGIIDIPFAPSRFNANRMLPARDNEGAVRFLHWGNLPFPKEIQDFHRAKLAERGKAERAQPSLHPCPSHR
;
A
#
# COMPACT_ATOMS: atom_id res chain seq x y z
N LEU A 1 -0.68 11.70 -0.15
CA LEU A 1 0.12 11.50 -1.38
C LEU A 1 0.46 12.81 -2.10
N LEU A 2 -0.51 13.47 -2.75
CA LEU A 2 -0.27 14.65 -3.59
C LEU A 2 0.49 15.80 -2.89
N LYS A 3 0.24 16.03 -1.59
CA LYS A 3 1.01 16.97 -0.78
C LYS A 3 2.53 16.69 -0.83
N HIS A 4 2.93 15.42 -0.72
CA HIS A 4 4.35 15.05 -0.75
C HIS A 4 4.95 15.22 -2.15
N VAL A 5 4.18 14.91 -3.20
CA VAL A 5 4.58 15.15 -4.60
C VAL A 5 4.87 16.64 -4.83
N LEU A 6 3.98 17.53 -4.40
CA LEU A 6 4.18 18.98 -4.53
C LEU A 6 5.38 19.50 -3.73
N ILE A 7 5.61 18.97 -2.53
CA ILE A 7 6.77 19.34 -1.69
C ILE A 7 8.07 18.91 -2.39
N LEU A 8 8.15 17.67 -2.87
CA LEU A 8 9.34 17.17 -3.57
C LEU A 8 9.64 17.93 -4.86
N GLY A 9 8.59 18.30 -5.59
CA GLY A 9 8.71 19.08 -6.82
C GLY A 9 8.84 20.58 -6.62
N LYS A 10 8.84 21.09 -5.38
CA LYS A 10 8.83 22.54 -5.07
C LYS A 10 7.73 23.30 -5.83
N GLY A 11 6.55 22.69 -5.93
CA GLY A 11 5.39 23.21 -6.66
C GLY A 11 5.22 22.65 -8.09
N ASP A 12 6.26 22.04 -8.67
CA ASP A 12 6.17 21.38 -9.98
C ASP A 12 5.72 19.91 -9.83
N VAL A 13 4.56 19.56 -10.40
CA VAL A 13 4.00 18.22 -10.30
C VAL A 13 4.80 17.18 -11.10
N ALA A 14 5.39 17.56 -12.23
CA ALA A 14 6.14 16.63 -13.08
C ALA A 14 7.45 16.23 -12.40
N ILE A 15 8.21 17.20 -11.89
CA ILE A 15 9.43 16.94 -11.11
C ILE A 15 9.08 16.16 -9.83
N GLY A 16 8.03 16.58 -9.14
CA GLY A 16 7.55 15.92 -7.93
C GLY A 16 7.17 14.46 -8.15
N ALA A 17 6.54 14.14 -9.29
CA ALA A 17 6.16 12.77 -9.61
C ALA A 17 7.39 11.88 -9.83
N VAL A 18 8.39 12.35 -10.58
CA VAL A 18 9.65 11.63 -10.82
C VAL A 18 10.36 11.33 -9.48
N GLU A 19 10.50 12.34 -8.61
CA GLU A 19 11.12 12.15 -7.30
C GLU A 19 10.30 11.25 -6.38
N ALA A 20 8.97 11.31 -6.45
CA ALA A 20 8.10 10.48 -5.63
C ALA A 20 8.19 8.99 -6.02
N PHE A 21 8.30 8.65 -7.30
CA PHE A 21 8.60 7.27 -7.73
C PHE A 21 9.99 6.83 -7.24
N ARG A 22 11.01 7.68 -7.41
CA ARG A 22 12.38 7.40 -6.98
C ARG A 22 12.49 7.11 -5.48
N GLN A 23 11.68 7.77 -4.66
CA GLN A 23 11.63 7.59 -3.20
C GLN A 23 10.61 6.54 -2.73
N GLY A 24 9.83 5.93 -3.64
CA GLY A 24 8.76 4.98 -3.30
C GLY A 24 7.55 5.61 -2.60
N ILE A 25 7.40 6.93 -2.68
CA ILE A 25 6.24 7.68 -2.18
C ILE A 25 5.03 7.44 -3.08
N ILE A 26 5.28 7.32 -4.40
CA ILE A 26 4.35 6.70 -5.34
C ILE A 26 4.89 5.30 -5.62
N ASP A 27 4.05 4.29 -5.40
CA ASP A 27 4.38 2.89 -5.65
C ASP A 27 3.14 2.18 -6.23
N ILE A 28 3.31 1.58 -7.41
CA ILE A 28 2.25 0.88 -8.15
C ILE A 28 2.48 -0.63 -7.99
N PRO A 29 1.51 -1.38 -7.46
CA PRO A 29 1.73 -2.79 -7.16
C PRO A 29 1.87 -3.60 -8.46
N PHE A 30 2.89 -4.48 -8.50
CA PHE A 30 3.21 -5.35 -9.64
C PHE A 30 3.58 -4.60 -10.94
N ALA A 31 4.00 -3.34 -10.83
CA ALA A 31 4.43 -2.59 -12.00
C ALA A 31 5.75 -3.18 -12.55
N PRO A 32 5.85 -3.43 -13.88
CA PRO A 32 7.06 -3.99 -14.50
C PRO A 32 8.20 -2.97 -14.60
N SER A 33 7.96 -1.70 -14.25
CA SER A 33 8.96 -0.64 -14.32
C SER A 33 10.04 -0.82 -13.26
N ARG A 34 11.31 -0.76 -13.69
CA ARG A 34 12.48 -0.77 -12.80
C ARG A 34 12.55 0.44 -11.85
N PHE A 35 11.85 1.53 -12.19
CA PHE A 35 11.80 2.75 -11.39
C PHE A 35 10.74 2.71 -10.30
N ASN A 36 9.86 1.71 -10.34
CA ASN A 36 8.86 1.50 -9.31
C ASN A 36 9.43 0.65 -8.17
N ALA A 37 9.29 1.13 -6.94
CA ALA A 37 9.89 0.48 -5.77
C ALA A 37 9.34 -0.93 -5.50
N ASN A 38 8.08 -1.20 -5.85
CA ASN A 38 7.40 -2.48 -5.64
C ASN A 38 7.48 -2.99 -4.19
N ARG A 39 7.44 -2.07 -3.21
CA ARG A 39 7.43 -2.37 -1.77
C ARG A 39 6.02 -2.38 -1.19
N MET A 40 5.10 -1.66 -1.83
CA MET A 40 3.69 -1.69 -1.46
C MET A 40 3.04 -2.99 -1.94
N LEU A 41 2.34 -3.66 -1.02
CA LEU A 41 1.58 -4.88 -1.30
C LEU A 41 0.11 -4.68 -0.92
N PRO A 42 -0.83 -4.89 -1.86
CA PRO A 42 -2.24 -4.87 -1.57
C PRO A 42 -2.74 -6.25 -1.09
N ALA A 43 -3.81 -6.25 -0.29
CA ALA A 43 -4.59 -7.44 0.02
C ALA A 43 -6.05 -7.05 0.27
N ARG A 44 -6.99 -7.98 0.12
CA ARG A 44 -8.40 -7.73 0.45
C ARG A 44 -8.64 -7.88 1.95
N ASP A 45 -9.55 -7.09 2.52
CA ASP A 45 -10.08 -7.34 3.87
C ASP A 45 -11.22 -8.37 3.85
N ASN A 46 -11.84 -8.57 5.02
CA ASN A 46 -12.91 -9.55 5.21
C ASN A 46 -14.21 -9.20 4.44
N GLU A 47 -14.37 -7.93 4.05
CA GLU A 47 -15.50 -7.44 3.26
C GLU A 47 -15.16 -7.41 1.75
N GLY A 48 -13.96 -7.87 1.39
CA GLY A 48 -13.47 -7.90 0.01
C GLY A 48 -12.88 -6.57 -0.47
N ALA A 49 -12.79 -5.54 0.36
CA ALA A 49 -12.23 -4.25 -0.03
C ALA A 49 -10.69 -4.29 -0.05
N VAL A 50 -10.07 -3.59 -1.01
CA VAL A 50 -8.62 -3.54 -1.13
C VAL A 50 -8.02 -2.68 -0.01
N ARG A 51 -6.98 -3.20 0.65
CA ARG A 51 -6.21 -2.58 1.73
C ARG A 51 -4.71 -2.72 1.45
N PHE A 52 -3.92 -1.96 2.20
CA PHE A 52 -2.46 -2.06 2.18
C PHE A 52 -1.98 -3.06 3.23
N LEU A 53 -1.50 -4.22 2.77
CA LEU A 53 -0.84 -5.22 3.61
C LEU A 53 0.56 -4.73 4.01
N HIS A 54 1.29 -4.20 3.04
CA HIS A 54 2.52 -3.45 3.25
C HIS A 54 2.40 -2.13 2.50
N TRP A 55 2.74 -1.01 3.12
CA TRP A 55 2.68 0.30 2.49
C TRP A 55 4.05 0.83 2.03
N GLY A 56 5.14 0.14 2.35
CA GLY A 56 6.49 0.57 1.95
C GLY A 56 6.79 2.00 2.41
N ASN A 57 7.10 2.88 1.45
CA ASN A 57 7.40 4.29 1.70
C ASN A 57 6.21 5.22 1.45
N LEU A 58 4.98 4.68 1.30
CA LEU A 58 3.79 5.51 1.18
C LEU A 58 3.65 6.40 2.43
N PRO A 59 3.39 7.71 2.25
CA PRO A 59 3.36 8.67 3.35
C PRO A 59 2.01 8.63 4.07
N PHE A 60 1.68 7.48 4.66
CA PHE A 60 0.46 7.32 5.45
C PHE A 60 0.68 7.78 6.89
N PRO A 61 -0.21 8.63 7.43
CA PRO A 61 -0.20 8.93 8.85
C PRO A 61 -0.61 7.68 9.64
N LYS A 62 -0.27 7.66 10.93
CA LYS A 62 -0.40 6.45 11.78
C LYS A 62 -1.84 5.93 11.82
N GLU A 63 -2.81 6.83 11.84
CA GLU A 63 -4.24 6.53 11.92
C GLU A 63 -4.71 5.73 10.70
N ILE A 64 -4.21 6.06 9.51
CA ILE A 64 -4.54 5.35 8.27
C ILE A 64 -3.88 3.97 8.28
N GLN A 65 -2.63 3.86 8.74
CA GLN A 65 -1.96 2.56 8.86
C GLN A 65 -2.68 1.65 9.86
N ASP A 66 -3.12 2.19 10.99
CA ASP A 66 -3.89 1.47 12.01
C ASP A 66 -5.23 0.96 11.44
N PHE A 67 -5.93 1.79 10.67
CA PHE A 67 -7.17 1.39 10.00
C PHE A 67 -6.96 0.17 9.07
N HIS A 68 -5.94 0.22 8.20
CA HIS A 68 -5.63 -0.91 7.31
C HIS A 68 -5.23 -2.18 8.07
N ARG A 69 -4.42 -2.04 9.13
CA ARG A 69 -4.04 -3.16 10.00
C ARG A 69 -5.27 -3.79 10.67
N ALA A 70 -6.18 -2.99 11.20
CA ALA A 70 -7.39 -3.47 11.87
C ALA A 70 -8.28 -4.28 10.91
N LYS A 71 -8.54 -3.76 9.70
CA LYS A 71 -9.35 -4.44 8.68
C LYS A 71 -8.73 -5.76 8.19
N LEU A 72 -7.41 -5.80 8.04
CA LEU A 72 -6.72 -7.04 7.68
C LEU A 72 -6.70 -8.04 8.85
N ALA A 73 -6.60 -7.57 10.09
CA ALA A 73 -6.67 -8.42 11.27
C ALA A 73 -8.05 -9.08 11.45
N GLU A 74 -9.14 -8.40 11.10
CA GLU A 74 -10.49 -8.99 11.05
C GLU A 74 -10.54 -10.20 10.10
N ARG A 75 -9.96 -10.06 8.90
CA ARG A 75 -9.82 -11.18 7.95
C ARG A 75 -8.98 -12.32 8.53
N GLY A 76 -7.83 -12.00 9.12
CA GLY A 76 -6.94 -13.02 9.69
C GLY A 76 -7.61 -13.83 10.81
N LYS A 77 -8.47 -13.20 11.61
CA LYS A 77 -9.30 -13.89 12.62
C LYS A 77 -10.33 -14.82 11.97
N ALA A 78 -11.02 -14.35 10.92
CA ALA A 78 -12.03 -15.14 10.21
C ALA A 78 -11.43 -16.36 9.49
N GLU A 79 -10.27 -16.17 8.85
CA GLU A 79 -9.54 -17.22 8.10
C GLU A 79 -8.68 -18.10 9.01
N ARG A 80 -8.49 -17.74 10.29
CA ARG A 80 -7.55 -18.38 11.23
C ARG A 80 -6.11 -18.45 10.68
N ALA A 81 -5.73 -17.46 9.88
CA ALA A 81 -4.46 -17.39 9.20
C ALA A 81 -3.90 -15.96 9.27
N GLN A 82 -2.58 -15.83 9.14
CA GLN A 82 -1.98 -14.50 9.03
C GLN A 82 -2.37 -13.87 7.68
N PRO A 83 -2.83 -12.60 7.66
CA PRO A 83 -3.14 -11.92 6.41
C PRO A 83 -1.93 -11.92 5.48
N SER A 84 -2.10 -12.49 4.28
CA SER A 84 -1.06 -12.51 3.25
C SER A 84 -1.59 -11.97 1.93
N LEU A 85 -0.70 -11.86 0.94
CA LEU A 85 -1.05 -11.56 -0.46
C LEU A 85 -2.04 -12.61 -1.00
N HIS A 86 -1.80 -13.87 -0.66
CA HIS A 86 -2.63 -14.98 -1.08
C HIS A 86 -3.83 -15.13 -0.13
N PRO A 87 -5.03 -15.39 -0.64
CA PRO A 87 -6.15 -15.80 0.19
C PRO A 87 -5.80 -17.12 0.89
N CYS A 88 -6.24 -17.29 2.14
CA CYS A 88 -6.15 -18.59 2.78
C CYS A 88 -6.94 -19.60 1.93
N PRO A 89 -6.37 -20.76 1.56
CA PRO A 89 -7.14 -21.80 0.89
C PRO A 89 -8.34 -22.12 1.77
N SER A 90 -9.55 -21.92 1.25
CA SER A 90 -10.76 -22.19 1.99
C SER A 90 -10.74 -23.65 2.39
N HIS A 91 -10.79 -23.95 3.68
CA HIS A 91 -11.15 -25.28 4.16
C HIS A 91 -12.62 -25.49 3.82
N ARG A 92 -12.88 -25.87 2.57
CA ARG A 92 -14.08 -26.58 2.15
C ARG A 92 -13.64 -27.92 1.61
#